data_AF-A0A7K2PEV2-F1
#
_entry.id   AF-A0A7K2PEV2-F1
#
_cell.length_a   1.000
_cell.length_b   1.000
_cell.length_c   1.000
_cell.angle_alpha   90.00
_cell.angle_beta   90.00
_cell.angle_gamma   90.00
#
_symmetry.space_group_name_H-M   'P 1'
#
loop_
_entity.id
_entity.type
_entity.pdbx_description
1 polymer ?
#
loop_
_entity_poly.entity_id
_entity_poly.type
_entity_poly.pdbx_seq_one_letter_code
_entity_poly.pdbx_strand_id
1 'polypeptide(L)'
;MTAPTDHRIGRRAQAFLRRTGRDYAGTEDRPLRGYLAAMAAFGAYTAGWATAVRLRGRQLPDRPEPWDVLLTSVATFRLSRLISKASVTSPLRAPFTTYVGPQGPAELHEEAQPESGKETVGELMTCPFCMSVWVASTLTAGQLLWPRATRAAMGALAALAGADALQLAYGALVDRTADG
;
A
#
# COMPACT_ATOMS: atom_id res chain seq x y z
N MET A 1 12.03 -25.16 -38.26
CA MET A 1 10.66 -25.51 -37.83
C MET A 1 10.56 -25.25 -36.34
N THR A 2 10.05 -24.09 -35.92
CA THR A 2 9.94 -23.68 -34.51
C THR A 2 8.48 -23.46 -34.09
N ALA A 3 8.19 -23.96 -32.89
CA ALA A 3 6.94 -24.15 -32.15
C ALA A 3 5.75 -23.16 -32.37
N PRO A 4 4.53 -23.68 -32.64
CA PRO A 4 3.27 -22.90 -32.63
C PRO A 4 2.50 -22.96 -31.29
N THR A 5 3.11 -23.30 -30.16
CA THR A 5 2.42 -23.61 -28.88
C THR A 5 2.20 -22.43 -27.93
N ASP A 6 2.95 -21.32 -28.07
CA ASP A 6 2.91 -20.20 -27.12
C ASP A 6 1.62 -19.35 -27.24
N HIS A 7 1.18 -19.08 -28.48
CA HIS A 7 0.00 -18.25 -28.75
C HIS A 7 -1.32 -18.92 -28.26
N ARG A 8 -1.39 -20.25 -28.26
CA ARG A 8 -2.63 -20.99 -27.90
C ARG A 8 -2.89 -20.98 -26.40
N ILE A 9 -1.84 -21.05 -25.58
CA ILE A 9 -1.94 -21.00 -24.12
C ILE A 9 -2.32 -19.59 -23.66
N GLY A 10 -1.70 -18.56 -24.24
CA GLY A 10 -2.06 -17.16 -24.00
C GLY A 10 -3.50 -16.83 -24.35
N ARG A 11 -4.02 -17.31 -25.48
CA ARG A 11 -5.44 -17.13 -25.87
C ARG A 11 -6.40 -17.83 -24.91
N ARG A 12 -6.07 -19.02 -24.42
CA ARG A 12 -6.90 -19.77 -23.47
C ARG A 12 -6.92 -19.10 -22.10
N ALA A 13 -5.77 -18.64 -21.61
CA ALA A 13 -5.68 -17.87 -20.38
C ALA A 13 -6.47 -16.56 -20.48
N GLN A 14 -6.35 -15.83 -21.59
CA GLN A 14 -7.13 -14.61 -21.82
C GLN A 14 -8.64 -14.88 -21.92
N ALA A 15 -9.05 -15.97 -22.57
CA ALA A 15 -10.46 -16.35 -22.67
C ALA A 15 -11.04 -16.78 -21.31
N PHE A 16 -10.25 -17.47 -20.50
CA PHE A 16 -10.61 -17.85 -19.13
C PHE A 16 -10.76 -16.61 -18.24
N LEU A 17 -9.76 -15.73 -18.23
CA LEU A 17 -9.79 -14.46 -17.50
C LEU A 17 -10.96 -13.56 -17.93
N ARG A 18 -11.30 -13.53 -19.22
CA ARG A 18 -12.47 -12.80 -19.73
C ARG A 18 -13.81 -13.41 -19.28
N ARG A 19 -13.91 -14.73 -19.17
CA ARG A 19 -15.12 -15.40 -18.67
C ARG A 19 -15.29 -15.17 -17.17
N THR A 20 -14.24 -15.45 -16.39
CA THR A 20 -14.25 -15.19 -14.94
C THR A 20 -14.49 -13.72 -14.63
N GLY A 21 -13.95 -12.80 -15.43
CA GLY A 21 -14.21 -11.37 -15.27
C GLY A 21 -15.66 -10.97 -15.53
N ARG A 22 -16.34 -11.61 -16.48
CA ARG A 22 -17.78 -11.39 -16.73
C ARG A 22 -18.69 -11.99 -15.66
N ASP A 23 -18.28 -13.12 -15.08
CA ASP A 23 -19.07 -13.77 -14.03
C ASP A 23 -18.87 -13.08 -12.67
N TYR A 24 -17.74 -12.39 -12.47
CA TYR A 24 -17.40 -11.68 -11.23
C TYR A 24 -17.78 -10.19 -11.24
N ALA A 25 -17.75 -9.53 -12.41
CA ALA A 25 -18.27 -8.19 -12.59
C ALA A 25 -19.80 -8.26 -12.73
N GLY A 26 -20.51 -8.04 -11.62
CA GLY A 26 -21.93 -7.68 -11.66
C GLY A 26 -22.13 -6.29 -12.30
N THR A 27 -22.93 -5.43 -11.69
CA THR A 27 -23.24 -4.08 -12.20
C THR A 27 -22.14 -3.03 -12.04
N GLU A 28 -20.91 -3.41 -11.68
CA GLU A 28 -19.77 -2.49 -11.53
C GLU A 28 -18.60 -2.93 -12.41
N ASP A 29 -18.18 -2.03 -13.30
CA ASP A 29 -17.01 -2.18 -14.19
C ASP A 29 -15.71 -2.15 -13.38
N ARG A 30 -15.35 -3.27 -12.72
CA ARG A 30 -14.04 -3.40 -12.08
C ARG A 30 -12.98 -3.92 -13.07
N PRO A 31 -11.87 -3.22 -13.30
CA PRO A 31 -10.86 -3.63 -14.28
C PRO A 31 -9.99 -4.79 -13.75
N LEU A 32 -10.46 -6.05 -13.89
CA LEU A 32 -9.72 -7.26 -13.46
C LEU A 32 -8.28 -7.36 -14.00
N ARG A 33 -8.04 -6.83 -15.21
CA ARG A 33 -6.70 -6.80 -15.82
C ARG A 33 -5.72 -5.93 -15.03
N GLY A 34 -6.20 -4.86 -14.42
CA GLY A 34 -5.43 -3.98 -13.56
C GLY A 34 -4.97 -4.69 -12.29
N TYR A 35 -5.88 -5.38 -11.59
CA TYR A 35 -5.53 -6.14 -10.40
C TYR A 35 -4.54 -7.27 -10.67
N LEU A 36 -4.67 -7.98 -11.79
CA LEU A 36 -3.68 -8.99 -12.19
C LEU A 36 -2.29 -8.38 -12.43
N ALA A 37 -2.22 -7.20 -13.05
CA ALA A 37 -0.97 -6.48 -13.22
C ALA A 37 -0.39 -6.04 -11.85
N ALA A 38 -1.24 -5.58 -10.93
CA ALA A 38 -0.82 -5.22 -9.57
C ALA A 38 -0.31 -6.42 -8.78
N MET A 39 -0.97 -7.59 -8.89
CA MET A 39 -0.51 -8.83 -8.28
C MET A 39 0.86 -9.27 -8.85
N ALA A 40 1.03 -9.19 -10.17
CA ALA A 40 2.31 -9.50 -10.81
C ALA A 40 3.41 -8.52 -10.38
N ALA A 41 3.11 -7.22 -10.30
CA ALA A 41 4.02 -6.20 -9.83
C ALA A 41 4.43 -6.44 -8.37
N PHE A 42 3.47 -6.76 -7.50
CA PHE A 42 3.73 -7.09 -6.10
C PHE A 42 4.56 -8.37 -5.96
N GLY A 43 4.28 -9.40 -6.78
CA GLY A 43 5.08 -10.62 -6.83
C GLY A 43 6.54 -10.36 -7.25
N ALA A 44 6.74 -9.57 -8.32
CA ALA A 44 8.09 -9.19 -8.76
C ALA A 44 8.82 -8.34 -7.71
N TYR A 45 8.10 -7.42 -7.06
CA TYR A 45 8.61 -6.58 -6.00
C TYR A 45 9.09 -7.36 -4.78
N THR A 46 8.24 -8.27 -4.27
CA THR A 46 8.58 -9.14 -3.13
C THR A 46 9.71 -10.11 -3.47
N ALA A 47 9.71 -10.66 -4.69
CA ALA A 47 10.81 -11.50 -5.18
C ALA A 47 12.13 -10.71 -5.27
N GLY A 48 12.09 -9.45 -5.69
CA GLY A 48 13.25 -8.55 -5.70
C GLY A 48 13.84 -8.36 -4.30
N TRP A 49 13.00 -8.06 -3.31
CA TRP A 49 13.44 -7.97 -1.91
C TRP A 49 14.00 -9.28 -1.38
N ALA A 50 13.30 -10.40 -1.61
CA ALA A 50 13.75 -11.71 -1.18
C ALA A 50 15.12 -12.06 -1.78
N THR A 51 15.34 -11.72 -3.05
CA THR A 51 16.62 -11.90 -3.74
C THR A 51 17.69 -11.01 -3.14
N ALA A 52 17.41 -9.72 -2.92
CA ALA A 52 18.36 -8.80 -2.29
C ALA A 52 18.79 -9.27 -0.88
N VAL A 53 17.85 -9.75 -0.07
CA VAL A 53 18.12 -10.33 1.25
C VAL A 53 18.99 -11.57 1.13
N ARG A 54 18.66 -12.48 0.21
CA ARG A 54 19.45 -13.71 -0.04
C ARG A 54 20.88 -13.39 -0.47
N LEU A 55 21.07 -12.43 -1.37
CA LEU A 55 22.40 -12.01 -1.84
C LEU A 55 23.25 -11.38 -0.72
N ARG A 56 22.62 -10.80 0.31
CA ARG A 56 23.33 -10.27 1.48
C ARG A 56 23.71 -11.34 2.51
N GLY A 57 23.28 -12.59 2.34
CA GLY A 57 23.68 -13.72 3.20
C GLY A 57 23.29 -13.56 4.68
N ARG A 58 22.27 -12.74 4.98
CA ARG A 58 21.82 -12.52 6.37
C ARG A 58 21.00 -13.72 6.83
N GLN A 59 21.30 -14.22 8.03
CA GLN A 59 20.45 -15.20 8.69
C GLN A 59 19.10 -14.56 9.04
N LEU A 60 18.02 -15.24 8.67
CA LEU A 60 16.67 -14.85 9.06
C LEU A 60 16.50 -15.13 10.55
N PRO A 61 15.84 -14.23 11.31
CA PRO A 61 15.52 -14.50 12.70
C PRO A 61 14.63 -15.75 12.81
N ASP A 62 14.92 -16.63 13.77
CA ASP A 62 14.13 -17.85 14.00
C ASP A 62 12.72 -17.54 14.53
N ARG A 63 12.54 -16.39 15.19
CA ARG A 63 11.26 -15.91 15.71
C ARG A 63 11.11 -14.40 15.54
N PRO A 64 9.91 -13.91 15.20
CA PRO A 64 9.63 -12.48 15.23
C PRO A 64 9.54 -12.00 16.67
N GLU A 65 10.34 -11.00 17.02
CA GLU A 65 10.26 -10.32 18.31
C GLU A 65 8.92 -9.55 18.40
N PRO A 66 8.12 -9.73 19.47
CA PRO A 66 6.80 -9.11 19.58
C PRO A 66 6.83 -7.58 19.46
N TRP A 67 7.89 -6.96 19.96
CA TRP A 67 8.07 -5.51 19.89
C TRP A 67 8.30 -5.03 18.45
N ASP A 68 9.08 -5.77 17.67
CA ASP A 68 9.31 -5.43 16.26
C ASP A 68 8.03 -5.60 15.44
N VAL A 69 7.19 -6.60 15.77
CA VAL A 69 5.87 -6.75 15.16
C VAL A 69 5.00 -5.53 15.45
N LEU A 70 4.88 -5.14 16.73
CA LEU A 70 4.09 -3.98 17.14
C LEU A 70 4.57 -2.70 16.46
N LEU A 71 5.89 -2.46 16.47
CA LEU A 71 6.49 -1.28 15.86
C LEU A 71 6.27 -1.28 14.34
N THR A 72 6.37 -2.44 13.69
CA THR A 72 6.08 -2.59 12.25
C THR A 72 4.61 -2.33 11.96
N SER A 73 3.69 -2.79 12.81
CA SER A 73 2.25 -2.53 12.66
C SER A 73 1.93 -1.05 12.76
N VAL A 74 2.43 -0.36 13.80
CA VAL A 74 2.20 1.08 13.99
C VAL A 74 2.85 1.89 12.85
N ALA A 75 4.10 1.58 12.50
CA ALA A 75 4.80 2.26 11.41
C ALA A 75 4.11 2.05 10.06
N THR A 76 3.65 0.82 9.78
CA THR A 76 2.89 0.51 8.56
C THR A 76 1.60 1.30 8.52
N PHE A 77 0.81 1.26 9.61
CA PHE A 77 -0.44 2.01 9.68
C PHE A 77 -0.22 3.50 9.41
N ARG A 78 0.75 4.13 10.10
CA ARG A 78 0.97 5.57 9.96
C ARG A 78 1.52 5.93 8.58
N LEU A 79 2.50 5.19 8.08
CA LEU A 79 3.13 5.49 6.80
C LEU A 79 2.17 5.25 5.62
N SER A 80 1.35 4.20 5.66
CA SER A 80 0.33 3.97 4.64
C SER A 80 -0.70 5.09 4.59
N ARG A 81 -1.17 5.56 5.76
CA ARG A 81 -2.07 6.73 5.80
C ARG A 81 -1.38 8.01 5.34
N LEU A 82 -0.12 8.23 5.72
CA LEU A 82 0.63 9.40 5.24
C LEU A 82 0.74 9.40 3.71
N ILE A 83 1.10 8.26 3.11
CA ILE A 83 1.22 8.17 1.66
C ILE A 83 -0.14 8.35 0.98
N SER A 84 -1.18 7.69 1.48
CA SER A 84 -2.49 7.64 0.84
C SER A 84 -3.43 8.80 1.13
N LYS A 85 -3.19 9.56 2.20
CA LYS A 85 -4.13 10.58 2.69
C LYS A 85 -3.49 11.92 3.01
N ALA A 86 -2.19 12.02 3.28
CA ALA A 86 -1.59 13.31 3.67
C ALA A 86 -1.54 14.32 2.53
N SER A 87 -1.99 15.55 2.78
CA SER A 87 -1.93 16.65 1.82
C SER A 87 -0.54 16.89 1.21
N VAL A 88 0.54 16.60 1.96
CA VAL A 88 1.93 16.74 1.50
C VAL A 88 2.31 15.79 0.36
N THR A 89 1.61 14.66 0.18
CA THR A 89 1.83 13.76 -0.96
C THR A 89 0.88 14.04 -2.12
N SER A 90 0.05 15.08 -2.05
CA SER A 90 -0.89 15.46 -3.11
C SER A 90 -0.19 15.75 -4.46
N PRO A 91 1.01 16.37 -4.54
CA PRO A 91 1.71 16.52 -5.82
C PRO A 91 2.08 15.17 -6.48
N LEU A 92 2.30 14.13 -5.68
CA LEU A 92 2.60 12.78 -6.17
C LEU A 92 1.33 12.05 -6.67
N ARG A 93 0.16 12.42 -6.13
CA ARG A 93 -1.15 11.79 -6.41
C ARG A 93 -1.98 12.54 -7.45
N ALA A 94 -1.79 13.86 -7.59
CA ALA A 94 -2.44 14.72 -8.57
C ALA A 94 -2.49 14.18 -10.02
N PRO A 95 -1.46 13.49 -10.57
CA PRO A 95 -1.55 12.93 -11.93
C PRO A 95 -2.37 11.63 -12.04
N PHE A 96 -2.87 11.08 -10.93
CA PHE A 96 -3.57 9.79 -10.86
C PHE A 96 -4.94 9.88 -10.18
N THR A 97 -5.24 10.98 -9.47
CA THR A 97 -6.41 11.11 -8.62
C THR A 97 -7.10 12.46 -8.82
N THR A 98 -8.42 12.48 -8.69
CA THR A 98 -9.22 13.71 -8.66
C THR A 98 -9.53 14.06 -7.21
N TYR A 99 -9.33 15.32 -6.83
CA TYR A 99 -9.64 15.83 -5.50
C TYR A 99 -11.16 15.88 -5.29
N VAL A 100 -11.65 15.25 -4.21
CA VAL A 100 -13.09 15.19 -3.89
C VAL A 100 -13.42 16.06 -2.67
N GLY A 101 -12.52 16.19 -1.70
CA GLY A 101 -12.72 17.06 -0.53
C GLY A 101 -11.80 16.75 0.66
N PRO A 102 -11.91 17.45 1.79
CA PRO A 102 -11.20 17.13 3.02
C PRO A 102 -11.84 15.93 3.75
N GLN A 103 -11.04 14.99 4.28
CA GLN A 103 -11.50 13.79 5.02
C GLN A 103 -11.11 13.80 6.52
N GLY A 104 -10.35 14.79 6.98
CA GLY A 104 -9.93 14.93 8.37
C GLY A 104 -8.78 15.94 8.53
N PRO A 105 -8.25 16.13 9.75
CA PRO A 105 -7.10 17.00 9.98
C PRO A 105 -5.90 16.55 9.13
N ALA A 106 -5.52 17.36 8.14
CA ALA A 106 -4.46 17.08 7.17
C ALA A 106 -4.65 15.81 6.29
N GLU A 107 -5.86 15.22 6.24
CA GLU A 107 -6.21 14.09 5.36
C GLU A 107 -7.12 14.56 4.22
N LEU A 108 -6.75 14.23 2.98
CA LEU A 108 -7.53 14.54 1.78
C LEU A 108 -8.29 13.30 1.28
N HIS A 109 -9.52 13.52 0.83
CA HIS A 109 -10.30 12.56 0.05
C HIS A 109 -10.03 12.79 -1.43
N GLU A 110 -9.35 11.82 -2.04
CA GLU A 110 -9.01 11.80 -3.46
C GLU A 110 -9.50 10.46 -4.04
N GLU A 111 -10.17 10.51 -5.18
CA GLU A 111 -10.67 9.32 -5.90
C GLU A 111 -9.78 9.04 -7.11
N ALA A 112 -9.63 7.77 -7.48
CA ALA A 112 -8.85 7.39 -8.66
C ALA A 112 -9.53 7.92 -9.93
N GLN A 113 -8.74 8.43 -10.88
CA GLN A 113 -9.29 8.97 -12.12
C GLN A 113 -9.55 7.84 -13.15
N PRO A 114 -10.82 7.58 -13.54
CA PRO A 114 -11.18 6.39 -14.33
C PRO A 114 -10.67 6.43 -15.78
N GLU A 115 -10.48 7.61 -16.35
CA GLU A 115 -10.22 7.80 -17.80
C GLU A 115 -8.74 7.58 -18.22
N SER A 116 -7.81 7.37 -17.27
CA SER A 116 -6.36 7.58 -17.54
C SER A 116 -5.54 6.32 -17.84
N GLY A 117 -6.15 5.12 -17.83
CA GLY A 117 -5.42 3.85 -17.92
C GLY A 117 -4.48 3.56 -16.74
N LYS A 118 -4.48 4.43 -15.72
CA LYS A 118 -3.69 4.37 -14.49
C LYS A 118 -4.59 4.18 -13.25
N GLU A 119 -5.84 3.82 -13.46
CA GLU A 119 -6.88 3.66 -12.43
C GLU A 119 -6.41 2.77 -11.26
N THR A 120 -5.80 1.61 -11.56
CA THR A 120 -5.29 0.69 -10.53
C THR A 120 -4.16 1.30 -9.68
N VAL A 121 -3.36 2.19 -10.26
CA VAL A 121 -2.30 2.89 -9.52
C VAL A 121 -2.90 3.99 -8.65
N GLY A 122 -3.91 4.69 -9.15
CA GLY A 122 -4.71 5.65 -8.37
C GLY A 122 -5.39 4.98 -7.18
N GLU A 123 -6.06 3.85 -7.40
CA GLU A 123 -6.74 3.07 -6.36
C GLU A 123 -5.76 2.52 -5.32
N LEU A 124 -4.58 2.04 -5.76
CA LEU A 124 -3.51 1.64 -4.84
C LEU A 124 -3.07 2.83 -3.98
N MET A 125 -2.78 3.98 -4.59
CA MET A 125 -2.27 5.15 -3.88
C MET A 125 -3.31 5.77 -2.94
N THR A 126 -4.61 5.73 -3.26
CA THR A 126 -5.67 6.29 -2.41
C THR A 126 -6.16 5.32 -1.33
N CYS A 127 -5.91 4.02 -1.48
CA CYS A 127 -6.30 3.00 -0.51
C CYS A 127 -5.18 2.67 0.50
N PRO A 128 -5.32 3.08 1.79
CA PRO A 128 -4.30 2.83 2.81
C PRO A 128 -4.11 1.34 3.10
N PHE A 129 -5.15 0.52 2.94
CA PHE A 129 -5.05 -0.93 3.11
C PHE A 129 -4.18 -1.54 2.00
N CYS A 130 -4.40 -1.16 0.75
CA CYS A 130 -3.58 -1.67 -0.35
C CYS A 130 -2.12 -1.23 -0.19
N MET A 131 -1.87 0.04 0.17
CA MET A 131 -0.51 0.52 0.46
C MET A 131 0.15 -0.18 1.65
N SER A 132 -0.61 -0.61 2.66
CA SER A 132 -0.05 -1.28 3.86
C SER A 132 0.73 -2.55 3.53
N VAL A 133 0.30 -3.30 2.52
CA VAL A 133 0.99 -4.53 2.11
C VAL A 133 2.38 -4.21 1.54
N TRP A 134 2.48 -3.16 0.72
CA TRP A 134 3.74 -2.68 0.15
C TRP A 134 4.67 -2.11 1.23
N VAL A 135 4.12 -1.29 2.12
CA VAL A 135 4.87 -0.70 3.24
C VAL A 135 5.39 -1.77 4.18
N ALA A 136 4.56 -2.71 4.62
CA ALA A 136 4.96 -3.80 5.51
C ALA A 136 6.09 -4.65 4.89
N SER A 137 5.98 -4.97 3.59
CA SER A 137 7.02 -5.69 2.86
C SER A 137 8.33 -4.90 2.80
N THR A 138 8.25 -3.60 2.55
CA THR A 138 9.41 -2.69 2.52
C THR A 138 10.10 -2.62 3.88
N LEU A 139 9.33 -2.41 4.95
CA LEU A 139 9.86 -2.30 6.31
C LEU A 139 10.50 -3.61 6.75
N THR A 140 9.87 -4.75 6.43
CA THR A 140 10.42 -6.07 6.73
C THR A 140 11.75 -6.29 5.99
N ALA A 141 11.80 -6.03 4.68
CA ALA A 141 13.04 -6.16 3.92
C ALA A 141 14.12 -5.17 4.38
N GLY A 142 13.72 -3.94 4.73
CA GLY A 142 14.59 -2.92 5.30
C GLY A 142 15.20 -3.35 6.63
N GLN A 143 14.44 -3.99 7.51
CA GLN A 143 14.97 -4.52 8.77
C GLN A 143 16.05 -5.58 8.54
N LEU A 144 15.93 -6.38 7.47
CA LEU A 144 16.91 -7.41 7.11
C LEU A 144 18.17 -6.83 6.45
N LEU A 145 18.03 -5.75 5.67
CA LEU A 145 19.12 -5.15 4.91
C LEU A 145 19.84 -4.03 5.66
N TRP A 146 19.10 -3.15 6.33
CA TRP A 146 19.56 -1.97 7.07
C TRP A 146 18.87 -1.82 8.44
N PRO A 147 19.08 -2.75 9.38
CA PRO A 147 18.32 -2.84 10.63
C PRO A 147 18.31 -1.57 11.48
N ARG A 148 19.41 -0.82 11.51
CA ARG A 148 19.53 0.42 12.31
C ARG A 148 18.71 1.56 11.71
N ALA A 149 18.84 1.79 10.41
CA ALA A 149 18.12 2.84 9.71
C ALA A 149 16.61 2.57 9.73
N THR A 150 16.21 1.32 9.46
CA THR A 150 14.80 0.94 9.46
C THR A 150 14.18 1.02 10.85
N ARG A 151 14.88 0.58 11.91
CA ARG A 151 14.38 0.77 13.29
C ARG A 151 14.24 2.23 13.69
N ALA A 152 15.19 3.09 13.30
CA ALA A 152 15.09 4.52 13.57
C ALA A 152 13.88 5.14 12.85
N ALA A 153 13.66 4.80 11.57
CA ALA A 153 12.50 5.28 10.81
C ALA A 153 11.17 4.79 11.40
N MET A 154 11.08 3.52 11.77
CA MET A 154 9.89 2.95 12.41
C MET A 154 9.60 3.59 13.76
N GLY A 155 10.64 3.85 14.57
CA GLY A 155 10.53 4.59 15.83
C GLY A 155 10.00 6.01 15.63
N ALA A 156 10.52 6.73 14.64
CA ALA A 156 10.04 8.08 14.31
C ALA A 156 8.57 8.08 13.88
N LEU A 157 8.16 7.12 13.04
CA LEU A 157 6.76 6.97 12.62
C LEU A 157 5.82 6.63 13.79
N ALA A 158 6.27 5.78 14.72
CA ALA A 158 5.51 5.45 15.91
C ALA A 158 5.36 6.65 16.87
N ALA A 159 6.43 7.42 17.07
CA ALA A 159 6.38 8.65 17.86
C ALA A 159 5.41 9.67 17.24
N LEU A 160 5.44 9.82 15.91
CA LEU A 160 4.51 10.70 15.19
C LEU A 160 3.05 10.26 15.36
N ALA A 161 2.77 8.95 15.22
CA ALA A 161 1.44 8.42 15.45
C ALA A 161 0.94 8.66 16.89
N GLY A 162 1.83 8.57 17.87
CA GLY A 162 1.53 8.92 19.26
C GLY A 162 1.23 10.40 19.45
N ALA A 163 1.99 11.29 18.80
CA ALA A 163 1.76 12.73 18.83
C ALA A 163 0.40 13.10 18.22
N ASP A 164 0.05 12.51 17.07
CA ASP A 164 -1.24 12.74 16.42
C ASP A 164 -2.41 12.29 17.31
N ALA A 165 -2.28 11.12 17.96
CA ALA A 165 -3.28 10.61 18.89
C ALA A 165 -3.48 11.57 20.07
N LEU A 166 -2.39 12.14 20.60
CA LEU A 166 -2.45 13.10 21.69
C LEU A 166 -3.12 14.41 21.26
N GLN A 167 -2.84 14.90 20.05
CA GLN A 167 -3.49 16.10 19.50
C GLN A 167 -5.00 15.89 19.31
N LEU A 168 -5.42 14.74 18.79
CA LEU A 168 -6.83 14.39 18.64
C LEU A 168 -7.52 14.26 20.01
N ALA A 169 -6.86 13.61 20.97
CA ALA A 169 -7.38 13.50 22.33
C ALA A 169 -7.53 14.88 23.00
N TYR A 170 -6.55 15.76 22.82
CA TYR A 170 -6.62 17.14 23.33
C TYR A 170 -7.80 17.90 22.73
N GLY A 171 -7.99 17.84 21.40
CA GLY A 171 -9.15 18.46 20.74
C GLY A 171 -10.49 17.96 21.30
N ALA A 172 -10.64 16.64 21.44
CA ALA A 172 -11.85 16.04 22.00
C ALA A 172 -12.11 16.43 23.47
N LEU A 173 -11.05 16.64 24.26
CA LEU A 173 -11.16 17.11 25.63
C LEU A 173 -11.59 18.58 25.69
N VAL A 174 -11.02 19.43 24.83
CA VAL A 174 -11.39 20.85 24.73
C VAL A 174 -12.86 21.01 24.36
N ASP A 175 -13.34 20.30 23.34
CA ASP A 175 -14.74 20.35 22.89
C ASP A 175 -15.70 19.97 24.04
N ARG A 176 -15.39 18.89 24.77
CA ARG A 176 -16.20 18.46 25.92
C ARG A 176 -16.25 19.45 27.07
N THR A 177 -15.21 20.26 27.25
CA THR A 177 -15.20 21.31 28.29
C THR A 177 -15.87 22.60 27.84
N ALA A 178 -16.04 22.82 26.53
CA ALA A 178 -16.72 23.99 25.97
C ALA A 178 -18.24 23.80 25.87
N ASP A 179 -18.71 22.55 25.74
CA ASP A 179 -20.13 22.19 25.65
C ASP A 179 -20.81 21.98 27.02
N GLY A 180 -20.10 22.17 28.15
CA GLY A 180 -20.61 22.01 29.53
C GLY A 180 -20.67 23.30 30.31
#